data_AF-A0A958XX99-F1
#
_entry.id   AF-A0A958XX99-F1
#
_cell.length_a   1.000
_cell.length_b   1.000
_cell.length_c   1.000
_cell.angle_alpha   90.00
_cell.angle_beta   90.00
_cell.angle_gamma   90.00
#
_symmetry.space_group_name_H-M   'P 1'
#
loop_
_entity.id
_entity.type
_entity.pdbx_description
1 polymer ?
#
loop_
_entity_poly.entity_id
_entity_poly.type
_entity_poly.pdbx_seq_one_letter_code
_entity_poly.pdbx_strand_id
1 'polypeptide(L)'
;MFQFLLVFIGGGLGSLSRYGIGLAIQPLVPKFPWATLVANGLACIVLGSLVGLEINGNLSDSRRLLLTTGFCGGFSTFSTF
;
A
#
# COMPACT_ATOMS: atom_id res chain seq x y z
N MET A 1 -13.81 12.52 -12.08
CA MET A 1 -13.31 13.37 -10.96
C MET A 1 -13.28 12.61 -9.64
N PHE A 2 -14.39 12.02 -9.18
CA PHE A 2 -14.41 11.25 -7.92
C PHE A 2 -13.38 10.10 -7.87
N GLN A 3 -13.15 9.40 -8.98
CA GLN A 3 -12.13 8.35 -9.08
C GLN A 3 -10.71 8.85 -8.77
N PHE A 4 -10.33 10.05 -9.23
CA PHE A 4 -9.03 10.64 -8.92
C PHE A 4 -8.89 10.91 -7.42
N LEU A 5 -9.95 11.37 -6.77
CA LEU A 5 -9.95 11.61 -5.33
C LEU A 5 -9.74 10.31 -4.54
N LEU A 6 -10.37 9.21 -4.96
CA LEU A 6 -10.19 7.90 -4.33
C LEU A 6 -8.74 7.41 -4.43
N VAL A 7 -8.14 7.52 -5.62
CA VAL A 7 -6.74 7.15 -5.84
C VAL A 7 -5.80 8.06 -5.03
N PHE A 8 -6.07 9.37 -5.01
CA PHE A 8 -5.28 10.34 -4.26
C PHE A 8 -5.31 10.08 -2.75
N ILE A 9 -6.50 9.89 -2.17
CA ILE A 9 -6.65 9.60 -0.74
C ILE A 9 -5.99 8.26 -0.40
N GLY A 10 -6.26 7.22 -1.18
CA GLY A 10 -5.65 5.91 -0.98
C GLY A 10 -4.13 5.98 -1.05
N GLY A 11 -3.58 6.56 -2.12
CA GLY A 11 -2.14 6.69 -2.34
C GLY A 11 -1.45 7.56 -1.30
N GLY A 12 -2.11 8.65 -0.87
CA GLY A 12 -1.64 9.49 0.24
C GLY A 12 -1.53 8.69 1.54
N LEU A 13 -2.60 7.99 1.93
CA LEU A 13 -2.59 7.15 3.13
C LEU A 13 -1.56 6.01 3.06
N GLY A 14 -1.43 5.37 1.90
CA GLY A 14 -0.45 4.29 1.69
C GLY A 14 0.98 4.81 1.81
N SER A 15 1.30 5.92 1.15
CA SER A 15 2.65 6.52 1.20
C SER A 15 3.01 7.04 2.58
N LEU A 16 2.06 7.64 3.32
CA LEU A 16 2.25 8.05 4.71
C LEU A 16 2.51 6.85 5.63
N SER A 17 1.78 5.74 5.43
CA SER A 17 1.98 4.51 6.20
C SER A 17 3.38 3.93 5.95
N ARG A 18 3.81 3.86 4.69
CA ARG A 18 5.17 3.43 4.31
C ARG A 18 6.24 4.32 4.93
N TYR A 19 6.04 5.64 4.88
CA TYR A 19 6.95 6.60 5.50
C TYR A 19 7.04 6.40 7.02
N GLY A 20 5.91 6.18 7.69
CA GLY A 20 5.89 5.86 9.13
C GLY A 20 6.66 4.59 9.48
N ILE A 21 6.53 3.52 8.67
CA ILE A 21 7.35 2.30 8.83
C ILE A 21 8.84 2.62 8.67
N GLY A 22 9.19 3.45 7.69
CA GLY A 22 10.56 3.96 7.51
C GLY A 22 11.11 4.60 8.77
N LEU A 23 10.38 5.55 9.35
CA LEU A 23 10.77 6.24 10.58
C LEU A 23 10.91 5.30 11.78
N ALA A 24 10.06 4.27 11.89
CA ALA A 24 10.08 3.35 13.03
C ALA A 24 11.20 2.30 12.93
N ILE A 25 11.45 1.74 11.75
CA ILE A 25 12.32 0.56 11.57
C ILE A 25 13.75 0.96 11.17
N GLN A 26 13.91 1.95 10.28
CA GLN A 26 15.20 2.27 9.70
C GLN A 26 16.27 2.67 10.73
N PRO A 27 15.96 3.41 11.82
CA PRO A 27 16.94 3.71 12.87
C PRO A 27 17.41 2.49 13.67
N LEU A 28 16.56 1.46 13.79
CA LEU A 28 16.85 0.27 14.60
C LEU A 28 17.76 -0.72 13.86
N VAL A 29 17.57 -0.85 12.53
CA VAL A 29 18.26 -1.85 11.71
C VAL A 29 18.73 -1.27 10.36
N PRO A 30 19.73 -0.36 10.35
CA PRO A 30 20.08 0.44 9.18
C PRO A 30 20.83 -0.32 8.06
N LYS A 31 21.38 -1.50 8.35
CA LYS A 31 22.26 -2.23 7.41
C LYS A 31 21.53 -2.91 6.25
N PHE A 32 20.22 -3.11 6.39
CA PHE A 32 19.40 -3.80 5.39
C PHE A 32 18.05 -3.07 5.28
N PRO A 33 17.41 -3.00 4.10
CA PRO A 33 16.17 -2.24 3.88
C PRO A 33 14.93 -2.94 4.48
N TRP A 34 14.98 -3.26 5.77
CA TRP A 34 13.91 -3.92 6.50
C TRP A 34 12.61 -3.13 6.46
N ALA A 35 12.67 -1.80 6.54
CA ALA A 35 11.49 -0.95 6.45
C ALA A 35 10.77 -1.15 5.11
N THR A 36 11.51 -1.13 3.99
CA THR A 36 10.97 -1.33 2.65
C THR A 36 10.45 -2.76 2.46
N LEU A 37 11.19 -3.77 2.94
CA LEU A 37 10.79 -5.16 2.83
C LEU A 37 9.49 -5.43 3.61
N VAL A 38 9.37 -4.90 4.83
CA VAL A 38 8.16 -5.03 5.65
C VAL A 38 6.98 -4.32 4.99
N ALA A 39 7.17 -3.09 4.50
CA ALA A 39 6.11 -2.35 3.81
C ALA A 39 5.61 -3.11 2.56
N ASN A 40 6.52 -3.59 1.71
CA ASN A 40 6.16 -4.36 0.52
C ASN A 40 5.49 -5.69 0.87
N GLY A 41 6.01 -6.42 1.86
CA GLY A 41 5.42 -7.68 2.32
C GLY A 41 3.99 -7.50 2.85
N LEU A 42 3.76 -6.48 3.68
CA LEU A 42 2.43 -6.14 4.17
C LEU A 42 1.51 -5.70 3.03
N ALA A 43 2.01 -4.91 2.07
CA ALA A 43 1.24 -4.52 0.90
C ALA A 43 0.79 -5.73 0.07
N CYS A 44 1.64 -6.74 -0.11
CA CYS A 44 1.29 -7.99 -0.80
C CYS A 44 0.18 -8.76 -0.07
N ILE A 45 0.22 -8.84 1.26
CA ILE A 45 -0.83 -9.50 2.06
C ILE A 45 -2.16 -8.78 1.88
N VAL A 46 -2.17 -7.45 2.03
CA VAL A 46 -3.37 -6.64 1.84
C VAL A 46 -3.89 -6.79 0.42
N LEU A 47 -3.03 -6.66 -0.59
CA LEU A 47 -3.41 -6.77 -1.99
C LEU A 47 -3.98 -8.16 -2.32
N GLY A 48 -3.35 -9.23 -1.84
CA GLY A 48 -3.83 -10.60 -2.03
C GLY A 48 -5.22 -10.82 -1.43
N SER A 49 -5.49 -10.28 -0.24
CA SER A 49 -6.82 -10.33 0.37
C SER A 49 -7.88 -9.58 -0.44
N LEU A 50 -7.53 -8.41 -1.00
CA LEU A 50 -8.42 -7.61 -1.84
C LEU A 50 -8.72 -8.30 -3.17
N VAL A 51 -7.72 -8.92 -3.79
CA VAL A 51 -7.90 -9.72 -5.01
C VAL A 51 -8.83 -10.91 -4.73
N GLY A 52 -8.68 -11.58 -3.58
CA GLY A 52 -9.61 -12.64 -3.17
C GLY A 52 -11.06 -12.16 -3.04
N LEU A 53 -11.28 -10.95 -2.55
CA LEU A 53 -12.61 -10.34 -2.49
C LEU A 53 -13.14 -9.95 -3.88
N GLU A 54 -12.27 -9.47 -4.77
CA GLU A 54 -12.61 -9.10 -6.14
C GLU A 54 -13.06 -10.32 -6.95
N ILE A 55 -12.35 -11.45 -6.84
CA ILE A 55 -12.72 -12.71 -7.51
C ILE A 55 -14.11 -13.19 -7.10
N ASN A 56 -14.49 -12.98 -5.83
CA ASN A 56 -15.81 -13.32 -5.31
C ASN A 56 -16.90 -12.28 -5.65
N GLY A 57 -16.59 -11.25 -6.43
CA GLY A 57 -17.53 -10.19 -6.81
C GLY A 57 -17.90 -9.22 -5.67
N ASN A 58 -17.20 -9.27 -4.54
CA ASN A 58 -17.52 -8.49 -3.33
C ASN A 58 -16.81 -7.14 -3.25
N LEU A 59 -16.00 -6.80 -4.26
CA LEU A 59 -15.23 -5.55 -4.30
C LEU A 59 -15.82 -4.60 -5.36
N SER A 60 -16.35 -3.46 -4.92
CA SER A 60 -16.82 -2.43 -5.84
C SER A 60 -15.66 -1.65 -6.47
N ASP A 61 -15.89 -1.07 -7.65
CA ASP A 61 -14.87 -0.28 -8.38
C ASP A 61 -14.26 0.84 -7.53
N SER A 62 -15.07 1.53 -6.74
CA SER A 62 -14.60 2.59 -5.83
C SER A 62 -13.63 2.05 -4.77
N ARG A 63 -13.92 0.86 -4.21
CA ARG A 63 -13.04 0.21 -3.24
C ARG A 63 -11.76 -0.28 -3.90
N ARG A 64 -11.84 -0.80 -5.13
CA ARG A 64 -10.65 -1.19 -5.90
C ARG A 64 -9.72 0.00 -6.16
N LEU A 65 -10.26 1.13 -6.63
CA LEU A 65 -9.44 2.31 -6.88
C LEU A 65 -8.80 2.87 -5.60
N LEU A 66 -9.54 2.91 -4.49
CA LEU A 66 -9.03 3.43 -3.22
C LEU A 66 -8.00 2.49 -2.58
N LEU A 67 -8.29 1.19 -2.50
CA LEU A 67 -7.49 0.24 -1.71
C LEU A 67 -6.40 -0.44 -2.54
N THR A 68 -6.71 -0.86 -3.77
CA THR A 68 -5.78 -1.58 -4.64
C THR A 68 -4.87 -0.59 -5.35
N THR A 69 -5.43 0.30 -6.17
CA THR A 69 -4.63 1.25 -6.96
C THR A 69 -4.02 2.35 -6.08
N GLY A 70 -4.83 2.93 -5.19
CA GLY A 70 -4.40 3.97 -4.26
C GLY A 70 -3.50 3.42 -3.15
N PHE A 71 -4.11 2.81 -2.13
CA PHE A 71 -3.41 2.44 -0.89
C PHE A 71 -2.27 1.45 -1.12
N CYS A 72 -2.51 0.28 -1.73
CA CYS A 72 -1.45 -0.69 -1.98
C CYS A 72 -0.38 -0.13 -2.93
N GLY A 73 -0.77 0.67 -3.92
CA GLY A 73 0.17 1.35 -4.82
C GLY A 73 1.08 2.36 -4.12
N GLY A 74 0.55 3.16 -3.19
CA GLY A 74 1.35 4.12 -2.40
C GLY A 74 2.13 3.48 -1.24
N PHE A 75 1.60 2.40 -0.67
CA PHE A 75 2.19 1.68 0.46
C PHE A 75 3.36 0.78 0.05
N SER A 76 3.31 0.22 -1.17
CA SER A 76 4.44 -0.50 -1.76
C SER A 76 5.36 0.43 -2.55
N THR A 77 6.57 -0.03 -2.86
CA THR A 77 7.51 0.70 -3.71
C THR A 77 8.53 -0.22 -4.37
N PHE A 78 8.79 0.03 -5.66
CA PHE A 78 9.93 -0.52 -6.39
C PHE A 78 11.13 0.43 -6.43
N SER A 79 10.92 1.74 -6.48
CA SER A 79 12.01 2.72 -6.64
C SER A 79 12.90 2.88 -5.41
N THR A 80 12.40 2.46 -4.24
CA THR A 80 13.11 2.59 -2.95
C THR A 80 13.79 1.29 -2.51
N PHE A 81 13.58 0.18 -3.24
CA PHE A 81 14.20 -1.11 -3.00
C PHE A 81 15.48 -1.20 -3.83
#